data_AF-A0A962L6U5-F1
#
_entry.id   AF-A0A962L6U5-F1
#
_cell.length_a   1.000
_cell.length_b   1.000
_cell.length_c   1.000
_cell.angle_alpha   90.00
_cell.angle_beta   90.00
_cell.angle_gamma   90.00
#
_symmetry.space_group_name_H-M   'P 1'
#
loop_
_entity.id
_entity.type
_entity.pdbx_description
1 polymer ?
#
loop_
_entity_poly.entity_id
_entity_poly.type
_entity_poly.pdbx_seq_one_letter_code
_entity_poly.pdbx_strand_id
1 'polypeptide(L)'
;MLALLANPSVAAPGSVQQLLLQLAERGRLEIAGATVYDMPVTQEIYQRNGRVLAWTNPAAVEELAIAIEQAWREGMNGSDYHQSQVQGLVDGSLELDPAERDVLLTDSLVRLTYQYALGKVDPGQYVDSWNFDRELPQVDPATWMGQVIAQGGIDAGLGRLKPDAPMYNALVQALAEYRAIEARGGWGVIAEGPTLRPGDSGPRIAQLRRRLQAEGDPGATPVADEQSFDAGLEQAVVHFQRRYRLDADGIVGKQTLAAMNVPITRRIGQIRVNLERARMLRDIPDTAVIVDIAGFEVSLYRNGQRLFQGRAQVGRPYRSTPVFSDRITYIEFNPTWTVPPTIYKKDVLPAIKNDPGYLKKKNMQVLTMEGAEVDPATIDWQRYPAQGFPYMIRQRPGPDNALGRLKIMFPNEHMVYLHDTPSRDLFNRSERTFSSGCIRVEHADQLAALLLDDPAQWDLAAIDATIEGQKTRRVSLRQPMPIYLVYWTVQVLDNGEVQFKRDPYDRDELILRVLDQPLVPDAGRLKAESGRG
;
A
#
# COMPACT_ATOMS: atom_id res chain seq x y z
N MET A 1 26.05 70.56 3.24
CA MET A 1 25.34 70.00 4.41
C MET A 1 24.54 68.81 3.89
N LEU A 2 25.19 67.64 3.80
CA LEU A 2 24.61 66.41 3.27
C LEU A 2 23.93 65.64 4.41
N ALA A 3 22.68 65.27 4.21
CA ALA A 3 21.98 64.29 5.04
C ALA A 3 22.27 62.89 4.49
N LEU A 4 22.97 62.06 5.28
CA LEU A 4 23.08 60.62 5.02
C LEU A 4 21.89 59.92 5.68
N LEU A 5 21.12 59.22 4.85
CA LEU A 5 20.16 58.20 5.23
C LEU A 5 20.90 57.04 5.90
N ALA A 6 20.54 56.73 7.14
CA ALA A 6 20.97 55.50 7.80
C ALA A 6 20.14 54.33 7.25
N ASN A 7 20.84 53.36 6.65
CA ASN A 7 20.29 52.07 6.27
C ASN A 7 19.72 51.32 7.48
N PRO A 8 18.69 50.47 7.31
CA PRO A 8 18.26 49.56 8.36
C PRO A 8 19.39 48.57 8.62
N SER A 9 19.81 48.45 9.89
CA SER A 9 20.83 47.51 10.32
C SER A 9 20.37 46.08 10.01
N VAL A 10 21.15 45.38 9.18
CA VAL A 10 21.13 43.92 9.11
C VAL A 10 21.51 43.40 10.50
N ALA A 11 20.61 42.66 11.15
CA ALA A 11 20.92 41.99 12.42
C ALA A 11 22.05 40.98 12.19
N ALA A 12 23.08 41.01 13.04
CA ALA A 12 24.14 40.00 13.00
C ALA A 12 23.56 38.60 13.31
N PRO A 13 24.06 37.52 12.67
CA PRO A 13 23.59 36.16 12.94
C PRO A 13 23.77 35.81 14.42
N GLY A 14 22.71 35.23 14.98
CA GLY A 14 22.53 35.06 16.41
C GLY A 14 22.86 33.64 16.88
N SER A 15 23.22 33.52 18.15
CA SER A 15 23.38 32.22 18.85
C SER A 15 22.26 31.23 18.53
N VAL A 16 22.51 29.93 18.67
CA VAL A 16 21.50 28.85 18.55
C VAL A 16 20.20 29.21 19.29
N GLN A 17 20.33 29.75 20.50
CA GLN A 17 19.17 30.19 21.28
C GLN A 17 18.31 31.25 20.59
N GLN A 18 18.91 32.20 19.88
CA GLN A 18 18.17 33.22 19.14
C GLN A 18 17.42 32.62 17.95
N LEU A 19 18.05 31.68 17.21
CA LEU A 19 17.39 30.98 16.10
C LEU A 19 16.22 30.12 16.61
N LEU A 20 16.40 29.40 17.73
CA LEU A 20 15.33 28.60 18.33
C LEU A 20 14.14 29.44 18.81
N LEU A 21 14.40 30.64 19.36
CA LEU A 21 13.35 31.59 19.73
C LEU A 21 12.61 32.12 18.50
N GLN A 22 13.33 32.43 17.42
CA GLN A 22 12.69 32.86 16.18
C GLN A 22 11.88 31.73 15.52
N LEU A 23 12.36 30.48 15.57
CA LEU A 23 11.59 29.30 15.14
C LEU A 23 10.30 29.18 15.94
N ALA A 24 10.37 29.21 17.27
CA ALA A 24 9.20 29.12 18.13
C ALA A 24 8.19 30.27 17.89
N GLU A 25 8.67 31.47 17.58
CA GLU A 25 7.81 32.64 17.31
C GLU A 25 7.16 32.56 15.91
N ARG A 26 7.92 32.15 14.89
CA ARG A 26 7.50 32.24 13.48
C ARG A 26 7.01 30.91 12.89
N GLY A 27 7.24 29.80 13.58
CA GLY A 27 7.01 28.43 13.12
C GLY A 27 7.99 27.93 12.05
N ARG A 28 8.79 28.81 11.44
CA ARG A 28 9.79 28.48 10.42
C ARG A 28 10.85 29.55 10.25
N LEU A 29 11.99 29.16 9.68
CA LEU A 29 13.10 30.02 9.25
C LEU A 29 13.59 29.63 7.85
N GLU A 30 14.21 30.58 7.16
CA GLU A 30 14.90 30.33 5.89
C GLU A 30 16.41 30.39 6.12
N ILE A 31 17.13 29.33 5.76
CA ILE A 31 18.59 29.22 5.89
C ILE A 31 19.15 28.75 4.54
N ALA A 32 19.93 29.60 3.86
CA ALA A 32 20.48 29.31 2.52
C ALA A 32 19.44 28.74 1.52
N GLY A 33 18.24 29.34 1.50
CA GLY A 33 17.14 28.95 0.62
C GLY A 33 16.41 27.67 1.02
N ALA A 34 16.73 27.09 2.18
CA ALA A 34 16.01 25.97 2.78
C ALA A 34 15.10 26.45 3.91
N THR A 35 13.84 25.99 3.88
CA THR A 35 12.89 26.23 4.97
C THR A 35 13.10 25.22 6.10
N VAL A 36 13.47 25.70 7.28
CA VAL A 36 13.51 24.94 8.55
C VAL A 36 12.22 25.19 9.33
N TYR A 37 11.60 24.16 9.91
CA TYR A 37 10.38 24.30 10.70
C TYR A 37 10.64 24.16 12.20
N ASP A 38 9.79 24.80 13.01
CA ASP A 38 9.78 24.59 14.44
C ASP A 38 9.19 23.22 14.76
N MET A 39 10.01 22.34 15.34
CA MET A 39 9.60 21.00 15.74
C MET A 39 9.87 20.82 17.24
N PRO A 40 8.92 20.26 18.02
CA PRO A 40 9.09 20.06 19.45
C PRO A 40 10.36 19.27 19.81
N VAL A 41 10.70 18.24 19.02
CA VAL A 41 11.91 17.44 19.21
C VAL A 41 13.20 18.25 19.00
N THR A 42 13.22 19.20 18.05
CA THR A 42 14.37 20.09 17.84
C THR A 42 14.59 20.95 19.08
N GLN A 43 13.52 21.56 19.62
CA GLN A 43 13.59 22.35 20.84
C GLN A 43 14.11 21.53 22.02
N GLU A 44 13.64 20.29 22.16
CA GLU A 44 14.03 19.38 23.24
C GLU A 44 15.51 18.95 23.15
N ILE A 45 16.03 18.66 21.95
CA ILE A 45 17.45 18.33 21.74
C ILE A 45 18.34 19.47 22.27
N TYR A 46 18.04 20.71 21.88
CA TYR A 46 18.82 21.86 22.31
C TYR A 46 18.57 22.24 23.76
N GLN A 47 17.37 22.03 24.30
CA GLN A 47 17.12 22.24 25.73
C GLN A 47 18.03 21.33 26.57
N ARG A 48 18.19 20.06 26.17
CA ARG A 48 19.01 19.08 26.89
C ARG A 48 20.51 19.30 26.73
N ASN A 49 20.94 19.80 25.57
CA ASN A 49 22.36 20.10 25.35
C ASN A 49 22.81 21.44 25.97
N GLY A 50 21.89 22.22 26.56
CA GLY A 50 22.19 23.54 27.13
C GLY A 50 22.19 24.68 26.12
N ARG A 51 21.57 24.49 24.95
CA ARG A 51 21.42 25.45 23.83
C ARG A 51 22.76 25.87 23.23
N VAL A 52 23.69 24.93 23.16
CA VAL A 52 24.98 25.09 22.49
C VAL A 52 24.97 24.36 21.13
N LEU A 53 26.02 24.57 20.33
CA LEU A 53 26.22 23.87 19.06
C LEU A 53 26.26 22.35 19.30
N ALA A 54 25.38 21.60 18.63
CA ALA A 54 25.32 20.15 18.71
C ALA A 54 26.26 19.46 17.70
N TRP A 55 26.41 20.01 16.50
CA TRP A 55 27.11 19.41 15.37
C TRP A 55 28.60 19.72 15.35
N THR A 56 29.27 19.54 16.49
CA THR A 56 30.73 19.75 16.62
C THR A 56 31.56 18.58 16.09
N ASN A 57 30.94 17.41 15.87
CA ASN A 57 31.58 16.24 15.30
C ASN A 57 31.48 16.26 13.75
N PRO A 58 32.58 16.47 13.00
CA PRO A 58 32.52 16.52 11.54
C PRO A 58 32.08 15.20 10.90
N ALA A 59 32.40 14.05 11.52
CA ALA A 59 32.00 12.74 11.01
C ALA A 59 30.47 12.58 10.99
N ALA A 60 29.75 13.14 11.98
CA ALA A 60 28.29 13.08 12.00
C ALA A 60 27.65 13.82 10.81
N VAL A 61 28.30 14.89 10.33
CA VAL A 61 27.81 15.68 9.18
C VAL A 61 27.97 14.89 7.88
N GLU A 62 29.11 14.21 7.72
CA GLU A 62 29.34 13.29 6.60
C GLU A 62 28.36 12.10 6.65
N GLU A 63 28.14 11.51 7.83
CA GLU A 63 27.15 10.44 8.01
C GLU A 63 25.73 10.89 7.65
N LEU A 64 25.33 12.12 7.99
CA LEU A 64 24.03 12.66 7.61
C LEU A 64 23.91 12.82 6.09
N ALA A 65 24.95 13.31 5.41
CA ALA A 65 24.96 13.43 3.96
C ALA A 65 24.78 12.06 3.28
N ILE A 66 25.51 11.05 3.76
CA ILE A 66 25.40 9.66 3.30
C ILE A 66 23.98 9.11 3.55
N ALA A 67 23.40 9.37 4.72
CA ALA A 67 22.06 8.93 5.07
C ALA A 67 20.99 9.56 4.16
N ILE A 68 21.14 10.82 3.77
CA ILE A 68 20.25 11.51 2.81
C ILE A 68 20.38 10.90 1.41
N GLU A 69 21.59 10.58 0.96
CA GLU A 69 21.79 9.89 -0.32
C GLU A 69 21.14 8.50 -0.30
N GLN A 70 21.29 7.76 0.81
CA GLN A 70 20.67 6.46 1.00
C GLN A 70 19.14 6.56 1.00
N ALA A 71 18.56 7.61 1.59
CA ALA A 71 17.13 7.87 1.56
C ALA A 71 16.60 8.02 0.11
N TRP A 72 17.35 8.67 -0.76
CA TRP A 72 17.02 8.77 -2.19
C TRP A 72 17.02 7.39 -2.85
N ARG A 73 18.00 6.53 -2.55
CA ARG A 73 18.06 5.14 -3.05
C ARG A 73 16.87 4.31 -2.60
N GLU A 74 16.28 4.66 -1.46
CA GLU A 74 15.07 4.05 -0.92
C GLU A 74 13.78 4.76 -1.36
N GLY A 75 13.85 5.66 -2.35
CA GLY A 75 12.67 6.25 -2.99
C GLY A 75 12.11 7.51 -2.32
N MET A 76 12.79 8.03 -1.29
CA MET A 76 12.52 9.34 -0.71
C MET A 76 13.10 10.47 -1.58
N ASN A 77 12.71 11.72 -1.29
CA ASN A 77 13.24 12.88 -1.99
C ASN A 77 14.27 13.60 -1.10
N GLY A 78 15.53 13.68 -1.56
CA GLY A 78 16.61 14.28 -0.79
C GLY A 78 16.40 15.77 -0.47
N SER A 79 15.63 16.49 -1.31
CA SER A 79 15.30 17.89 -1.04
C SER A 79 14.47 18.09 0.23
N ASP A 80 13.76 17.05 0.70
CA ASP A 80 13.01 17.09 1.96
C ASP A 80 13.92 17.22 3.18
N TYR A 81 15.21 16.94 3.01
CA TYR A 81 16.23 16.90 4.06
C TYR A 81 17.40 17.85 3.79
N HIS A 82 17.18 18.87 2.96
CA HIS A 82 18.18 19.88 2.60
C HIS A 82 19.42 19.30 1.92
N GLN A 83 19.27 18.27 1.09
CA GLN A 83 20.39 17.56 0.45
C GLN A 83 21.44 18.49 -0.16
N SER A 84 21.03 19.53 -0.89
CA SER A 84 21.96 20.49 -1.50
C SER A 84 22.79 21.25 -0.47
N GLN A 85 22.16 21.69 0.63
CA GLN A 85 22.84 22.43 1.69
C GLN A 85 23.76 21.50 2.49
N VAL A 86 23.29 20.30 2.86
CA VAL A 86 24.11 19.33 3.60
C VAL A 86 25.33 18.90 2.78
N GLN A 87 25.15 18.63 1.47
CA GLN A 87 26.26 18.29 0.60
C GLN A 87 27.23 19.46 0.43
N GLY A 88 26.72 20.68 0.28
CA GLY A 88 27.54 21.89 0.18
C GLY A 88 28.38 22.17 1.43
N LEU A 89 27.87 21.81 2.61
CA LEU A 89 28.62 21.89 3.87
C LEU A 89 29.74 20.85 3.96
N VAL A 90 29.54 19.66 3.36
CA VAL A 90 30.54 18.58 3.34
C VAL A 90 31.64 18.86 2.33
N ASP A 91 31.30 19.35 1.13
CA ASP A 91 32.28 19.63 0.07
C ASP A 91 32.88 21.05 0.12
N GLY A 92 32.40 21.90 1.03
CA GLY A 92 32.88 23.26 1.24
C GLY A 92 32.36 24.29 0.23
N SER A 93 31.42 23.94 -0.64
CA SER A 93 30.78 24.88 -1.57
C SER A 93 29.73 25.78 -0.91
N LEU A 94 29.33 25.47 0.34
CA LEU A 94 28.46 26.30 1.17
C LEU A 94 29.11 26.53 2.54
N GLU A 95 29.25 27.80 2.92
CA GLU A 95 29.59 28.22 4.27
C GLU A 95 28.38 28.89 4.93
N LEU A 96 28.12 28.54 6.19
CA LEU A 96 27.02 29.08 7.00
C LEU A 96 27.55 29.58 8.34
N ASP A 97 26.80 30.50 8.96
CA ASP A 97 27.01 30.81 10.38
C ASP A 97 26.91 29.52 11.22
N PRO A 98 27.76 29.31 12.25
CA PRO A 98 27.74 28.08 13.03
C PRO A 98 26.35 27.72 13.60
N ALA A 99 25.55 28.70 14.04
CA ALA A 99 24.23 28.42 14.59
C ALA A 99 23.23 28.02 13.50
N GLU A 100 23.27 28.68 12.34
CA GLU A 100 22.45 28.34 11.18
C GLU A 100 22.74 26.94 10.66
N ARG A 101 24.03 26.59 10.53
CA ARG A 101 24.49 25.23 10.19
C ARG A 101 23.91 24.20 11.16
N ASP A 102 24.02 24.46 12.46
CA ASP A 102 23.62 23.53 13.51
C ASP A 102 22.12 23.23 13.46
N VAL A 103 21.30 24.27 13.33
CA VAL A 103 19.84 24.18 13.28
C VAL A 103 19.38 23.50 11.98
N LEU A 104 20.01 23.81 10.84
CA LEU A 104 19.69 23.18 9.54
C LEU A 104 19.97 21.67 9.56
N LEU A 105 21.15 21.26 10.05
CA LEU A 105 21.52 19.84 10.13
C LEU A 105 20.61 19.06 11.09
N THR A 106 20.21 19.70 12.20
CA THR A 106 19.25 19.11 13.15
C THR A 106 17.88 18.89 12.49
N ASP A 107 17.37 19.87 11.77
CA ASP A 107 16.10 19.75 11.03
C ASP A 107 16.15 18.63 9.96
N SER A 108 17.27 18.52 9.22
CA SER A 108 17.51 17.42 8.29
C SER A 108 17.42 16.05 8.96
N LEU A 109 18.13 15.84 10.08
CA LEU A 109 18.13 14.56 10.81
C LEU A 109 16.75 14.23 11.39
N VAL A 110 16.06 15.23 11.95
CA VAL A 110 14.71 15.03 12.51
C VAL A 110 13.75 14.58 11.41
N ARG A 111 13.70 15.30 10.29
CA ARG A 111 12.81 14.94 9.16
C ARG A 111 13.08 13.55 8.64
N LEU A 112 14.37 13.23 8.44
CA LEU A 112 14.79 11.91 7.96
C LEU A 112 14.35 10.80 8.91
N THR A 113 14.56 11.00 10.21
CA THR A 113 14.17 10.04 11.25
C THR A 113 12.66 9.78 11.23
N TYR A 114 11.84 10.83 11.25
CA TYR A 114 10.40 10.65 11.32
C TYR A 114 9.79 10.12 10.03
N GLN A 115 10.35 10.45 8.86
CA GLN A 115 9.92 9.83 7.62
C GLN A 115 10.28 8.35 7.56
N TYR A 116 11.44 7.94 8.07
CA TYR A 116 11.76 6.51 8.24
C TYR A 116 10.79 5.80 9.19
N ALA A 117 10.47 6.44 10.32
CA ALA A 117 9.64 5.82 11.35
C ALA A 117 8.15 5.75 11.01
N LEU A 118 7.59 6.81 10.39
CA LEU A 118 6.15 7.01 10.25
C LEU A 118 5.66 7.11 8.79
N GLY A 119 6.59 7.19 7.84
CA GLY A 119 6.31 7.62 6.47
C GLY A 119 6.08 9.13 6.37
N LYS A 120 6.26 9.68 5.17
CA LYS A 120 5.88 11.04 4.78
C LYS A 120 4.36 11.17 4.71
N VAL A 121 3.70 10.21 4.09
CA VAL A 121 2.25 10.27 3.87
C VAL A 121 1.52 9.96 5.17
N ASP A 122 0.43 10.68 5.44
CA ASP A 122 -0.53 10.32 6.48
C ASP A 122 -1.69 9.53 5.86
N PRO A 123 -1.74 8.20 6.02
CA PRO A 123 -2.77 7.37 5.38
C PRO A 123 -4.18 7.72 5.80
N GLY A 124 -4.38 8.22 7.04
CA GLY A 124 -5.69 8.60 7.55
C GLY A 124 -6.35 9.73 6.76
N GLN A 125 -5.58 10.50 5.99
CA GLN A 125 -6.12 11.54 5.09
C GLN A 125 -6.65 10.98 3.76
N TYR A 126 -6.29 9.74 3.40
CA TYR A 126 -6.61 9.13 2.10
C TYR A 126 -7.39 7.81 2.22
N VAL A 127 -7.34 7.17 3.38
CA VAL A 127 -7.98 5.89 3.65
C VAL A 127 -8.65 5.95 5.02
N ASP A 128 -9.94 6.28 5.03
CA ASP A 128 -10.74 6.43 6.26
C ASP A 128 -10.72 5.20 7.18
N SER A 129 -10.48 4.01 6.63
CA SER A 129 -10.43 2.75 7.38
C SER A 129 -9.07 2.47 8.02
N TRP A 130 -8.06 3.30 7.79
CA TRP A 130 -6.70 3.03 8.25
C TRP A 130 -6.62 3.00 9.78
N ASN A 131 -6.18 1.88 10.34
CA ASN A 131 -6.01 1.68 11.78
C ASN A 131 -4.70 0.97 12.15
N PHE A 132 -3.69 1.01 11.28
CA PHE A 132 -2.38 0.43 11.59
C PHE A 132 -1.62 1.40 12.48
N ASP A 133 -1.16 0.90 13.62
CA ASP A 133 -0.36 1.66 14.57
C ASP A 133 0.96 2.11 13.93
N ARG A 134 1.38 3.34 14.26
CA ARG A 134 2.64 3.92 13.81
C ARG A 134 3.32 4.57 15.00
N GLU A 135 4.19 3.83 15.64
CA GLU A 135 4.96 4.35 16.77
C GLU A 135 6.43 4.47 16.37
N LEU A 136 7.11 5.47 16.94
CA LEU A 136 8.55 5.41 17.05
C LEU A 136 8.89 4.16 17.90
N PRO A 137 10.00 3.45 17.61
CA PRO A 137 10.49 2.45 18.55
C PRO A 137 10.62 3.10 19.94
N GLN A 138 10.48 2.32 21.02
CA GLN A 138 10.46 2.77 22.43
C GLN A 138 11.77 3.43 22.90
N VAL A 139 12.18 4.51 22.23
CA VAL A 139 13.39 5.29 22.43
C VAL A 139 12.95 6.73 22.32
N ASP A 140 13.28 7.51 23.36
CA ASP A 140 13.05 8.94 23.38
C ASP A 140 13.86 9.62 22.24
N PRO A 141 13.19 10.20 21.22
CA PRO A 141 13.83 10.62 19.98
C PRO A 141 14.85 11.73 20.22
N ALA A 142 14.60 12.66 21.14
CA ALA A 142 15.54 13.74 21.45
C ALA A 142 16.82 13.22 22.12
N THR A 143 16.71 12.21 22.99
CA THR A 143 17.88 11.56 23.61
C THR A 143 18.71 10.84 22.55
N TRP A 144 18.07 10.04 21.71
CA TRP A 144 18.77 9.28 20.68
C TRP A 144 19.42 10.19 19.63
N MET A 145 18.70 11.19 19.11
CA MET A 145 19.25 12.14 18.14
C MET A 145 20.45 12.90 18.72
N GLY A 146 20.34 13.39 19.96
CA GLY A 146 21.47 14.05 20.62
C GLY A 146 22.70 13.17 20.74
N GLN A 147 22.53 11.86 20.99
CA GLN A 147 23.62 10.89 21.04
C GLN A 147 24.28 10.68 19.68
N VAL A 148 23.51 10.43 18.62
CA VAL A 148 24.10 10.18 17.28
C VAL A 148 24.73 11.43 16.67
N ILE A 149 24.22 12.63 16.98
CA ILE A 149 24.87 13.89 16.59
C ILE A 149 26.24 14.02 17.27
N ALA A 150 26.31 13.77 18.59
CA ALA A 150 27.53 13.96 19.36
C ALA A 150 28.58 12.86 19.09
N GLN A 151 28.14 11.61 18.91
CA GLN A 151 29.02 10.42 18.91
C GLN A 151 29.16 9.76 17.54
N GLY A 152 28.35 10.16 16.54
CA GLY A 152 28.19 9.41 15.29
C GLY A 152 27.25 8.21 15.45
N GLY A 153 27.07 7.43 14.38
CA GLY A 153 26.17 6.27 14.33
C GLY A 153 24.78 6.59 13.78
N ILE A 154 24.64 7.61 12.93
CA ILE A 154 23.37 7.99 12.30
C ILE A 154 22.81 6.83 11.48
N ASP A 155 23.62 6.18 10.64
CA ASP A 155 23.17 5.06 9.79
C ASP A 155 22.65 3.88 10.63
N ALA A 156 23.40 3.46 11.65
CA ALA A 156 23.00 2.37 12.54
C ALA A 156 21.72 2.69 13.31
N GLY A 157 21.51 3.94 13.71
CA GLY A 157 20.30 4.37 14.39
C GLY A 157 19.09 4.43 13.46
N LEU A 158 19.22 5.03 12.28
CA LEU A 158 18.17 5.06 11.26
C LEU A 158 17.83 3.66 10.74
N GLY A 159 18.81 2.77 10.65
CA GLY A 159 18.63 1.37 10.26
C GLY A 159 17.61 0.62 11.11
N ARG A 160 17.47 0.97 12.40
CA ARG A 160 16.48 0.38 13.32
C ARG A 160 15.04 0.83 13.04
N LEU A 161 14.86 1.89 12.27
CA LEU A 161 13.54 2.43 11.89
C LEU A 161 13.03 1.83 10.59
N LYS A 162 13.94 1.30 9.77
CA LYS A 162 13.61 0.73 8.46
C LYS A 162 12.79 -0.55 8.64
N PRO A 163 11.88 -0.87 7.72
CA PRO A 163 11.21 -2.15 7.73
C PRO A 163 12.20 -3.31 7.60
N ASP A 164 12.26 -4.17 8.62
CA ASP A 164 13.08 -5.39 8.61
C ASP A 164 12.36 -6.50 7.84
N ALA A 165 12.15 -6.26 6.54
CA ALA A 165 11.38 -7.14 5.68
C ALA A 165 12.12 -7.41 4.36
N PRO A 166 12.27 -8.69 3.95
CA PRO A 166 12.81 -9.04 2.62
C PRO A 166 12.13 -8.28 1.48
N MET A 167 10.83 -8.03 1.60
CA MET A 167 10.06 -7.24 0.64
C MET A 167 10.57 -5.80 0.49
N TYR A 168 10.91 -5.11 1.59
CA TYR A 168 11.41 -3.72 1.53
C TYR A 168 12.74 -3.66 0.77
N ASN A 169 13.68 -4.53 1.13
CA ASN A 169 15.00 -4.59 0.48
C ASN A 169 14.89 -4.95 -1.01
N ALA A 170 14.00 -5.88 -1.36
CA ALA A 170 13.74 -6.24 -2.75
C ALA A 170 13.16 -5.05 -3.54
N LEU A 171 12.26 -4.26 -2.95
CA LEU A 171 11.73 -3.04 -3.58
C LEU A 171 12.82 -1.96 -3.76
N VAL A 172 13.78 -1.85 -2.84
CA VAL A 172 14.93 -0.93 -2.99
C VAL A 172 15.81 -1.35 -4.17
N GLN A 173 16.08 -2.65 -4.32
CA GLN A 173 16.81 -3.19 -5.48
C GLN A 173 16.05 -2.94 -6.78
N ALA A 174 14.75 -3.25 -6.81
CA ALA A 174 13.88 -2.97 -7.95
C ALA A 174 13.90 -1.48 -8.35
N LEU A 175 13.88 -0.57 -7.37
CA LEU A 175 13.97 0.86 -7.64
C LEU A 175 15.28 1.24 -8.32
N ALA A 176 16.41 0.68 -7.86
CA ALA A 176 17.71 0.91 -8.47
C ALA A 176 17.77 0.39 -9.92
N GLU A 177 17.24 -0.81 -10.18
CA GLU A 177 17.15 -1.40 -11.52
C GLU A 177 16.33 -0.53 -12.47
N TYR A 178 15.15 -0.08 -12.04
CA TYR A 178 14.24 0.73 -12.85
C TYR A 178 14.81 2.13 -13.11
N ARG A 179 15.50 2.74 -12.14
CA ARG A 179 16.25 3.99 -12.37
C ARG A 179 17.41 3.81 -13.35
N ALA A 180 18.09 2.66 -13.33
CA ALA A 180 19.13 2.36 -14.30
C ALA A 180 18.55 2.20 -15.72
N ILE A 181 17.36 1.63 -15.88
CA ILE A 181 16.63 1.60 -17.16
C ILE A 181 16.28 3.02 -17.62
N GLU A 182 15.76 3.86 -16.73
CA GLU A 182 15.49 5.27 -17.03
C GLU A 182 16.74 6.02 -17.50
N ALA A 183 17.87 5.86 -16.80
CA ALA A 183 19.14 6.50 -17.15
C ALA A 183 19.67 6.07 -18.53
N ARG A 184 19.29 4.90 -19.04
CA ARG A 184 19.60 4.43 -20.40
C ARG A 184 18.61 4.92 -21.47
N GLY A 185 17.67 5.80 -21.12
CA GLY A 185 16.65 6.35 -22.01
C GLY A 185 15.28 5.66 -21.91
N GLY A 186 15.09 4.76 -20.94
CA GLY A 186 13.84 4.01 -20.77
C GLY A 186 13.60 3.01 -21.90
N TRP A 187 12.32 2.72 -22.17
CA TRP A 187 11.91 1.69 -23.13
C TRP A 187 11.06 2.20 -24.31
N GLY A 188 10.91 3.51 -24.44
CA GLY A 188 10.15 4.13 -25.52
C GLY A 188 8.66 3.79 -25.52
N VAL A 189 8.00 4.05 -26.66
CA VAL A 189 6.56 3.80 -26.87
C VAL A 189 6.39 2.95 -28.12
N ILE A 190 5.54 1.92 -28.04
CA ILE A 190 5.09 1.16 -29.19
C ILE A 190 3.91 1.91 -29.81
N ALA A 191 3.97 2.20 -31.11
CA ALA A 191 2.92 2.94 -31.79
C ALA A 191 1.56 2.22 -31.69
N GLU A 192 0.48 3.01 -31.66
CA GLU A 192 -0.88 2.49 -31.72
C GLU A 192 -1.15 1.76 -33.06
N GLY A 193 -2.13 0.86 -33.06
CA GLY A 193 -2.49 0.12 -34.26
C GLY A 193 -3.18 -1.21 -33.96
N PRO A 194 -3.30 -2.09 -34.97
CA PRO A 194 -3.92 -3.41 -34.80
C PRO A 194 -3.14 -4.31 -33.82
N THR A 195 -3.79 -5.39 -33.37
CA THR A 195 -3.17 -6.43 -32.54
C THR A 195 -1.92 -7.01 -33.21
N LEU A 196 -0.84 -7.23 -32.43
CA LEU A 196 0.36 -7.91 -32.90
C LEU A 196 0.36 -9.36 -32.41
N ARG A 197 0.69 -10.31 -33.29
CA ARG A 197 0.67 -11.76 -33.02
C ARG A 197 1.78 -12.51 -33.78
N PRO A 198 2.09 -13.76 -33.43
CA PRO A 198 3.06 -14.58 -34.15
C PRO A 198 2.82 -14.59 -35.67
N GLY A 199 3.89 -14.42 -36.44
CA GLY A 199 3.86 -14.35 -37.90
C GLY A 199 3.62 -12.95 -38.49
N ASP A 200 3.26 -11.96 -37.67
CA ASP A 200 3.22 -10.56 -38.13
C ASP A 200 4.64 -10.02 -38.38
N SER A 201 4.74 -9.02 -39.27
CA SER A 201 5.99 -8.30 -39.51
C SER A 201 5.78 -6.79 -39.64
N GLY A 202 6.75 -5.99 -39.20
CA GLY A 202 6.81 -4.56 -39.46
C GLY A 202 7.48 -3.72 -38.36
N PRO A 203 7.47 -2.39 -38.50
CA PRO A 203 8.20 -1.49 -37.60
C PRO A 203 7.73 -1.55 -36.14
N ARG A 204 6.45 -1.87 -35.89
CA ARG A 204 5.89 -2.04 -34.53
C ARG A 204 6.44 -3.27 -33.82
N ILE A 205 6.85 -4.31 -34.55
CA ILE A 205 7.49 -5.50 -33.96
C ILE A 205 8.89 -5.17 -33.46
N ALA A 206 9.66 -4.37 -34.22
CA ALA A 206 10.95 -3.89 -33.76
C ALA A 206 10.84 -2.99 -32.51
N GLN A 207 9.78 -2.17 -32.41
CA GLN A 207 9.47 -1.40 -31.19
C GLN A 207 9.13 -2.33 -30.01
N LEU A 208 8.30 -3.35 -30.22
CA LEU A 208 7.94 -4.35 -29.23
C LEU A 208 9.19 -5.07 -28.69
N ARG A 209 10.09 -5.50 -29.58
CA ARG A 209 11.32 -6.19 -29.19
C ARG A 209 12.22 -5.29 -28.33
N ARG A 210 12.45 -4.03 -28.73
CA ARG A 210 13.22 -3.06 -27.92
C ARG A 210 12.57 -2.81 -26.54
N ARG A 211 11.24 -2.76 -26.48
CA ARG A 211 10.50 -2.59 -25.22
C ARG A 211 10.72 -3.75 -24.25
N LEU A 212 10.72 -4.98 -24.76
CA LEU A 212 10.94 -6.20 -23.97
C LEU A 212 12.43 -6.36 -23.59
N GLN A 213 13.35 -6.00 -24.49
CA GLN A 213 14.80 -5.98 -24.20
C GLN A 213 15.17 -5.06 -23.04
N ALA A 214 14.53 -3.89 -22.94
CA ALA A 214 14.85 -2.91 -21.91
C ALA A 214 14.64 -3.42 -20.47
N GLU A 215 13.71 -4.38 -20.28
CA GLU A 215 13.43 -5.05 -19.00
C GLU A 215 13.95 -6.51 -18.97
N GLY A 216 14.78 -6.89 -19.95
CA GLY A 216 15.46 -8.19 -19.97
C GLY A 216 14.56 -9.40 -20.19
N ASP A 217 13.41 -9.26 -20.87
CA ASP A 217 12.50 -10.39 -21.09
C ASP A 217 13.18 -11.53 -21.88
N PRO A 218 13.15 -12.78 -21.38
CA PRO A 218 13.71 -13.92 -22.08
C PRO A 218 13.08 -14.11 -23.46
N GLY A 219 13.91 -14.29 -24.49
CA GLY A 219 13.46 -14.42 -25.88
C GLY A 219 13.42 -13.12 -26.69
N ALA A 220 13.55 -11.96 -26.04
CA ALA A 220 13.72 -10.67 -26.72
C ALA A 220 15.17 -10.42 -27.20
N THR A 221 16.00 -11.45 -27.38
CA THR A 221 17.41 -11.29 -27.80
C THR A 221 17.53 -10.66 -29.20
N PRO A 222 18.69 -10.05 -29.54
CA PRO A 222 18.94 -9.60 -30.91
C PRO A 222 18.78 -10.74 -31.92
N VAL A 223 18.11 -10.46 -33.04
CA VAL A 223 17.86 -11.40 -34.14
C VAL A 223 18.16 -10.72 -35.47
N ALA A 224 18.35 -11.51 -36.54
CA ALA A 224 18.65 -10.98 -37.88
C ALA A 224 17.50 -10.15 -38.47
N ASP A 225 16.24 -10.55 -38.23
CA ASP A 225 15.04 -9.81 -38.63
C ASP A 225 14.30 -9.30 -37.39
N GLU A 226 14.65 -8.10 -36.94
CA GLU A 226 14.00 -7.46 -35.78
C GLU A 226 12.52 -7.13 -36.02
N GLN A 227 12.06 -7.12 -37.26
CA GLN A 227 10.69 -6.79 -37.61
C GLN A 227 9.77 -8.00 -37.63
N SER A 228 10.29 -9.23 -37.49
CA SER A 228 9.49 -10.44 -37.48
C SER A 228 9.05 -10.83 -36.05
N PHE A 229 7.76 -11.17 -35.91
CA PHE A 229 7.20 -11.71 -34.67
C PHE A 229 7.46 -13.23 -34.64
N ASP A 230 8.66 -13.58 -34.20
CA ASP A 230 9.13 -14.97 -34.05
C ASP A 230 8.68 -15.61 -32.71
N ALA A 231 8.99 -16.91 -32.57
CA ALA A 231 8.66 -17.68 -31.37
C ALA A 231 9.38 -17.19 -30.10
N GLY A 232 10.57 -16.59 -30.23
CA GLY A 232 11.29 -16.00 -29.10
C GLY A 232 10.57 -14.76 -28.57
N LEU A 233 10.08 -13.91 -29.48
CA LEU A 233 9.30 -12.73 -29.14
C LEU A 233 7.94 -13.10 -28.53
N GLU A 234 7.30 -14.18 -29.00
CA GLU A 234 6.08 -14.71 -28.37
C GLU A 234 6.31 -15.10 -26.92
N GLN A 235 7.39 -15.84 -26.64
CA GLN A 235 7.76 -16.19 -25.26
C GLN A 235 8.04 -14.96 -24.40
N ALA A 236 8.71 -13.94 -24.95
CA ALA A 236 8.95 -12.68 -24.26
C ALA A 236 7.64 -11.92 -23.96
N VAL A 237 6.66 -11.95 -24.87
CA VAL A 237 5.32 -11.37 -24.63
C VAL A 237 4.56 -12.14 -23.55
N VAL A 238 4.58 -13.47 -23.56
CA VAL A 238 3.98 -14.30 -22.50
C VAL A 238 4.61 -13.99 -21.15
N HIS A 239 5.94 -13.86 -21.11
CA HIS A 239 6.69 -13.51 -19.91
C HIS A 239 6.26 -12.14 -19.37
N PHE A 240 6.25 -11.11 -20.23
CA PHE A 240 5.73 -9.79 -19.90
C PHE A 240 4.30 -9.85 -19.36
N GLN A 241 3.39 -10.55 -20.03
CA GLN A 241 2.00 -10.65 -19.59
C GLN A 241 1.89 -11.24 -18.17
N ARG A 242 2.68 -12.26 -17.83
CA ARG A 242 2.74 -12.82 -16.48
C ARG A 242 3.30 -11.83 -15.46
N ARG A 243 4.40 -11.15 -15.79
CA ARG A 243 5.03 -10.11 -14.95
C ARG A 243 4.12 -8.89 -14.73
N TYR A 244 3.17 -8.66 -15.61
CA TYR A 244 2.18 -7.58 -15.48
C TYR A 244 0.77 -8.06 -15.10
N ARG A 245 0.64 -9.34 -14.69
CA ARG A 245 -0.62 -9.98 -14.23
C ARG A 245 -1.76 -9.86 -15.25
N LEU A 246 -1.42 -9.94 -16.54
CA LEU A 246 -2.34 -9.99 -17.67
C LEU A 246 -2.61 -11.44 -18.09
N ASP A 247 -3.60 -11.63 -18.96
CA ASP A 247 -3.84 -12.91 -19.61
C ASP A 247 -2.65 -13.23 -20.54
N ALA A 248 -2.01 -14.38 -20.33
CA ALA A 248 -0.72 -14.73 -20.92
C ALA A 248 -0.86 -15.55 -22.21
N ASP A 249 -1.39 -14.93 -23.27
CA ASP A 249 -1.73 -15.55 -24.56
C ASP A 249 -0.67 -15.32 -25.67
N GLY A 250 0.41 -14.59 -25.39
CA GLY A 250 1.45 -14.28 -26.38
C GLY A 250 1.05 -13.22 -27.41
N ILE A 251 -0.13 -12.59 -27.24
CA ILE A 251 -0.70 -11.63 -28.19
C ILE A 251 -0.67 -10.21 -27.60
N VAL A 252 -0.17 -9.25 -28.38
CA VAL A 252 -0.17 -7.84 -27.99
C VAL A 252 -1.47 -7.18 -28.45
N GLY A 253 -2.54 -7.45 -27.70
CA GLY A 253 -3.82 -6.74 -27.81
C GLY A 253 -3.81 -5.38 -27.10
N LYS A 254 -4.96 -4.70 -27.06
CA LYS A 254 -5.10 -3.36 -26.46
C LYS A 254 -4.61 -3.26 -25.02
N GLN A 255 -4.92 -4.25 -24.17
CA GLN A 255 -4.54 -4.24 -22.76
C GLN A 255 -3.02 -4.44 -22.58
N THR A 256 -2.43 -5.39 -23.31
CA THR A 256 -0.98 -5.63 -23.32
C THR A 256 -0.22 -4.39 -23.80
N LEU A 257 -0.67 -3.79 -24.91
CA LEU A 257 -0.07 -2.57 -25.46
C LEU A 257 -0.13 -1.41 -24.46
N ALA A 258 -1.28 -1.20 -23.82
CA ALA A 258 -1.44 -0.16 -22.80
C ALA A 258 -0.49 -0.37 -21.62
N ALA A 259 -0.33 -1.61 -21.15
CA ALA A 259 0.61 -1.94 -20.07
C ALA A 259 2.08 -1.73 -20.46
N MET A 260 2.45 -2.08 -21.70
CA MET A 260 3.80 -1.87 -22.25
C MET A 260 4.13 -0.38 -22.39
N ASN A 261 3.15 0.43 -22.78
CA ASN A 261 3.32 1.87 -22.99
C ASN A 261 3.21 2.72 -21.71
N VAL A 262 3.10 2.09 -20.52
CA VAL A 262 3.26 2.83 -19.26
C VAL A 262 4.70 3.37 -19.18
N PRO A 263 4.91 4.68 -19.01
CA PRO A 263 6.25 5.27 -18.94
C PRO A 263 7.07 4.73 -17.76
N ILE A 264 8.40 4.66 -17.93
CA ILE A 264 9.34 4.24 -16.88
C ILE A 264 9.20 5.09 -15.61
N THR A 265 9.02 6.41 -15.76
CA THR A 265 8.79 7.34 -14.63
C THR A 265 7.57 6.95 -13.79
N ARG A 266 6.49 6.45 -14.42
CA ARG A 266 5.31 5.96 -13.71
C ARG A 266 5.61 4.67 -12.95
N ARG A 267 6.41 3.75 -13.51
CA ARG A 267 6.82 2.51 -12.82
C ARG A 267 7.74 2.79 -11.64
N ILE A 268 8.69 3.72 -11.78
CA ILE A 268 9.52 4.22 -10.68
C ILE A 268 8.64 4.84 -9.58
N GLY A 269 7.67 5.68 -9.95
CA GLY A 269 6.68 6.22 -9.01
C GLY A 269 5.89 5.12 -8.28
N GLN A 270 5.48 4.08 -9.00
CA GLN A 270 4.79 2.92 -8.43
C GLN A 270 5.65 2.19 -7.39
N ILE A 271 6.94 1.97 -7.67
CA ILE A 271 7.87 1.38 -6.71
C ILE A 271 8.04 2.29 -5.48
N ARG A 272 8.22 3.60 -5.67
CA ARG A 272 8.33 4.58 -4.57
C ARG A 272 7.12 4.56 -3.64
N VAL A 273 5.92 4.49 -4.21
CA VAL A 273 4.66 4.35 -3.45
C VAL A 273 4.65 3.07 -2.62
N ASN A 274 5.11 1.94 -3.16
CA ASN A 274 5.14 0.69 -2.40
C ASN A 274 6.25 0.66 -1.35
N LEU A 275 7.38 1.33 -1.57
CA LEU A 275 8.39 1.57 -0.52
C LEU A 275 7.80 2.39 0.63
N GLU A 276 6.98 3.40 0.32
CA GLU A 276 6.29 4.18 1.34
C GLU A 276 5.27 3.34 2.12
N ARG A 277 4.46 2.53 1.43
CA ARG A 277 3.54 1.57 2.08
C ARG A 277 4.27 0.59 3.00
N ALA A 278 5.44 0.11 2.58
CA ALA A 278 6.27 -0.79 3.39
C ALA A 278 6.74 -0.14 4.69
N ARG A 279 7.08 1.15 4.69
CA ARG A 279 7.38 1.89 5.93
C ARG A 279 6.18 1.97 6.86
N MET A 280 5.01 2.25 6.30
CA MET A 280 3.76 2.41 7.07
C MET A 280 3.19 1.07 7.58
N LEU A 281 3.68 -0.06 7.08
CA LEU A 281 3.23 -1.42 7.41
C LEU A 281 4.38 -2.26 8.00
N ARG A 282 5.35 -1.61 8.66
CA ARG A 282 6.53 -2.26 9.26
C ARG A 282 6.16 -3.34 10.28
N ASP A 283 5.15 -3.08 11.10
CA ASP A 283 4.89 -3.85 12.33
C ASP A 283 3.85 -4.97 12.12
N ILE A 284 3.75 -5.52 10.89
CA ILE A 284 2.90 -6.69 10.62
C ILE A 284 3.51 -7.94 11.29
N PRO A 285 2.77 -8.67 12.14
CA PRO A 285 3.25 -9.90 12.75
C PRO A 285 3.62 -10.98 11.74
N ASP A 286 4.60 -11.81 12.09
CA ASP A 286 5.02 -12.97 11.31
C ASP A 286 3.96 -14.10 11.23
N THR A 287 2.89 -13.97 12.03
CA THR A 287 1.75 -14.87 12.13
C THR A 287 0.46 -14.08 11.91
N ALA A 288 -0.03 -14.07 10.67
CA ALA A 288 -1.20 -13.31 10.26
C ALA A 288 -1.81 -13.85 8.96
N VAL A 289 -3.08 -13.52 8.73
CA VAL A 289 -3.70 -13.57 7.40
C VAL A 289 -3.46 -12.23 6.71
N ILE A 290 -2.86 -12.24 5.52
CA ILE A 290 -2.62 -11.04 4.71
C ILE A 290 -3.52 -11.09 3.47
N VAL A 291 -4.34 -10.06 3.29
CA VAL A 291 -5.14 -9.88 2.06
C VAL A 291 -4.52 -8.76 1.25
N ASP A 292 -3.86 -9.10 0.14
CA ASP A 292 -3.39 -8.11 -0.82
C ASP A 292 -4.53 -7.77 -1.79
N ILE A 293 -5.14 -6.61 -1.56
CA ILE A 293 -6.33 -6.14 -2.28
C ILE A 293 -6.01 -5.93 -3.76
N ALA A 294 -4.90 -5.25 -4.07
CA ALA A 294 -4.51 -4.96 -5.46
C ALA A 294 -3.88 -6.19 -6.15
N GLY A 295 -3.28 -7.09 -5.38
CA GLY A 295 -2.82 -8.40 -5.87
C GLY A 295 -3.93 -9.44 -6.08
N PHE A 296 -5.12 -9.18 -5.53
CA PHE A 296 -6.24 -10.12 -5.51
C PHE A 296 -5.84 -11.47 -4.90
N GLU A 297 -5.24 -11.45 -3.72
CA GLU A 297 -4.67 -12.63 -3.08
C GLU A 297 -4.89 -12.63 -1.55
N VAL A 298 -5.04 -13.81 -0.98
CA VAL A 298 -5.04 -14.06 0.47
C VAL A 298 -3.94 -15.05 0.81
N SER A 299 -3.12 -14.73 1.80
CA SER A 299 -2.09 -15.62 2.33
C SER A 299 -2.24 -15.80 3.84
N LEU A 300 -1.92 -16.98 4.37
CA LEU A 300 -1.75 -17.23 5.80
C LEU A 300 -0.28 -17.48 6.08
N TYR A 301 0.28 -16.73 7.03
CA TYR A 301 1.62 -16.92 7.56
C TYR A 301 1.55 -17.40 9.01
N ARG A 302 2.50 -18.27 9.40
CA ARG A 302 2.79 -18.61 10.81
C ARG A 302 4.29 -18.64 11.00
N ASN A 303 4.80 -17.91 11.99
CA ASN A 303 6.23 -17.80 12.27
C ASN A 303 7.05 -17.46 11.00
N GLY A 304 6.52 -16.57 10.15
CA GLY A 304 7.15 -16.15 8.89
C GLY A 304 6.97 -17.14 7.72
N GLN A 305 6.46 -18.35 7.94
CA GLN A 305 6.24 -19.34 6.88
C GLN A 305 4.85 -19.21 6.26
N ARG A 306 4.76 -19.11 4.94
CA ARG A 306 3.48 -19.13 4.20
C ARG A 306 2.89 -20.54 4.19
N LEU A 307 1.75 -20.73 4.83
CA LEU A 307 1.02 -22.01 4.90
C LEU A 307 -0.13 -22.10 3.89
N PHE A 308 -0.65 -20.95 3.44
CA PHE A 308 -1.72 -20.86 2.46
C PHE A 308 -1.50 -19.68 1.53
N GLN A 309 -1.91 -19.85 0.28
CA GLN A 309 -2.02 -18.78 -0.71
C GLN A 309 -3.21 -19.10 -1.61
N GLY A 310 -4.14 -18.17 -1.77
CA GLY A 310 -5.33 -18.35 -2.59
C GLY A 310 -5.74 -17.07 -3.30
N ARG A 311 -6.43 -17.19 -4.44
CA ARG A 311 -6.93 -16.03 -5.19
C ARG A 311 -8.10 -15.39 -4.45
N ALA A 312 -8.19 -14.07 -4.52
CA ALA A 312 -9.26 -13.28 -3.95
C ALA A 312 -10.12 -12.60 -5.03
N GLN A 313 -11.41 -12.39 -4.75
CA GLN A 313 -12.23 -11.37 -5.45
C GLN A 313 -12.57 -10.27 -4.45
N VAL A 314 -12.31 -9.03 -4.81
CA VAL A 314 -12.43 -7.84 -3.94
C VAL A 314 -13.49 -6.88 -4.45
N GLY A 315 -13.73 -5.81 -3.70
CA GLY A 315 -14.72 -4.79 -4.02
C GLY A 315 -14.52 -4.16 -5.40
N ARG A 316 -15.63 -3.75 -6.03
CA ARG A 316 -15.61 -2.85 -7.18
C ARG A 316 -15.06 -1.47 -6.79
N PRO A 317 -14.55 -0.65 -7.73
CA PRO A 317 -14.02 0.69 -7.41
C PRO A 317 -14.99 1.64 -6.69
N TYR A 318 -16.30 1.48 -6.89
CA TYR A 318 -17.34 2.27 -6.21
C TYR A 318 -17.93 1.59 -4.94
N ARG A 319 -17.36 0.44 -4.56
CA ARG A 319 -17.64 -0.34 -3.33
C ARG A 319 -16.33 -1.00 -2.88
N SER A 320 -15.29 -0.20 -2.78
CA SER A 320 -13.91 -0.65 -2.59
C SER A 320 -13.74 -1.42 -1.28
N THR A 321 -12.89 -2.44 -1.29
CA THR A 321 -12.47 -3.11 -0.05
C THR A 321 -11.58 -2.15 0.76
N PRO A 322 -11.91 -1.90 2.05
CA PRO A 322 -11.13 -1.01 2.91
C PRO A 322 -9.77 -1.62 3.27
N VAL A 323 -8.82 -0.77 3.67
CA VAL A 323 -7.46 -1.14 4.13
C VAL A 323 -7.42 -0.93 5.63
N PHE A 324 -7.31 -2.01 6.39
CA PHE A 324 -7.32 -2.01 7.85
C PHE A 324 -6.82 -3.35 8.39
N SER A 325 -6.62 -3.43 9.70
CA SER A 325 -6.28 -4.66 10.42
C SER A 325 -7.32 -4.99 11.49
N ASP A 326 -7.50 -6.28 11.77
CA ASP A 326 -8.41 -6.80 12.80
C ASP A 326 -8.01 -8.23 13.20
N ARG A 327 -8.90 -8.98 13.86
CA ARG A 327 -8.69 -10.37 14.27
C ARG A 327 -9.85 -11.26 13.84
N ILE A 328 -9.54 -12.33 13.12
CA ILE A 328 -10.47 -13.42 12.83
C ILE A 328 -10.78 -14.15 14.13
N THR A 329 -12.07 -14.30 14.43
CA THR A 329 -12.55 -14.86 15.69
C THR A 329 -13.32 -16.18 15.51
N TYR A 330 -14.02 -16.36 14.39
CA TYR A 330 -14.79 -17.59 14.16
C TYR A 330 -15.04 -17.85 12.67
N ILE A 331 -15.42 -19.09 12.38
CA ILE A 331 -15.89 -19.55 11.08
C ILE A 331 -17.36 -19.94 11.19
N GLU A 332 -18.17 -19.54 10.22
CA GLU A 332 -19.58 -19.91 10.10
C GLU A 332 -19.77 -20.76 8.83
N PHE A 333 -20.05 -22.04 9.03
CA PHE A 333 -20.40 -22.99 7.96
C PHE A 333 -21.88 -22.87 7.63
N ASN A 334 -22.22 -23.08 6.36
CA ASN A 334 -23.57 -22.94 5.82
C ASN A 334 -24.23 -21.62 6.26
N PRO A 335 -23.60 -20.45 5.99
CA PRO A 335 -24.10 -19.18 6.47
C PRO A 335 -25.44 -18.81 5.82
N THR A 336 -26.24 -18.06 6.55
CA THR A 336 -27.31 -17.27 5.90
C THR A 336 -26.72 -15.96 5.37
N TRP A 337 -27.33 -15.37 4.35
CA TRP A 337 -26.91 -14.06 3.85
C TRP A 337 -28.04 -13.06 3.94
N THR A 338 -27.93 -12.08 4.84
CA THR A 338 -28.86 -10.96 4.89
C THR A 338 -28.37 -9.87 3.93
N VAL A 339 -29.23 -9.49 2.97
CA VAL A 339 -28.89 -8.56 1.89
C VAL A 339 -28.67 -7.15 2.46
N PRO A 340 -27.47 -6.57 2.31
CA PRO A 340 -27.19 -5.20 2.75
C PRO A 340 -28.05 -4.17 2.00
N PRO A 341 -28.41 -3.02 2.61
CA PRO A 341 -29.27 -2.00 1.99
C PRO A 341 -28.78 -1.54 0.61
N THR A 342 -27.47 -1.36 0.44
CA THR A 342 -26.86 -0.92 -0.81
C THR A 342 -26.99 -1.98 -1.92
N ILE A 343 -26.93 -3.27 -1.58
CA ILE A 343 -27.13 -4.38 -2.53
C ILE A 343 -28.62 -4.56 -2.82
N TYR A 344 -29.47 -4.42 -1.81
CA TYR A 344 -30.93 -4.41 -1.99
C TYR A 344 -31.33 -3.39 -3.04
N LYS A 345 -30.91 -2.13 -2.86
CA LYS A 345 -31.25 -1.02 -3.75
C LYS A 345 -30.74 -1.20 -5.19
N LYS A 346 -29.46 -1.58 -5.37
CA LYS A 346 -28.84 -1.56 -6.70
C LYS A 346 -28.96 -2.88 -7.47
N ASP A 347 -29.14 -4.01 -6.77
CA ASP A 347 -28.98 -5.34 -7.36
C ASP A 347 -30.26 -6.19 -7.20
N VAL A 348 -30.74 -6.38 -5.97
CA VAL A 348 -31.87 -7.29 -5.68
C VAL A 348 -33.22 -6.70 -6.07
N LEU A 349 -33.52 -5.46 -5.71
CA LEU A 349 -34.80 -4.83 -6.03
C LEU A 349 -35.06 -4.73 -7.55
N PRO A 350 -34.10 -4.30 -8.40
CA PRO A 350 -34.27 -4.35 -9.84
C PRO A 350 -34.55 -5.77 -10.36
N ALA A 351 -33.89 -6.78 -9.80
CA ALA A 351 -34.09 -8.17 -10.21
C ALA A 351 -35.49 -8.70 -9.83
N ILE A 352 -36.00 -8.35 -8.65
CA ILE A 352 -37.37 -8.67 -8.22
C ILE A 352 -38.40 -8.01 -9.14
N LYS A 353 -38.21 -6.72 -9.46
CA LYS A 353 -39.12 -5.97 -10.36
C LYS A 353 -39.18 -6.58 -11.76
N ASN A 354 -38.06 -7.11 -12.24
CA ASN A 354 -37.99 -7.74 -13.56
C ASN A 354 -38.52 -9.19 -13.56
N ASP A 355 -38.39 -9.92 -12.45
CA ASP A 355 -38.81 -11.31 -12.32
C ASP A 355 -39.41 -11.57 -10.92
N PRO A 356 -40.75 -11.65 -10.80
CA PRO A 356 -41.42 -11.96 -9.54
C PRO A 356 -41.01 -13.31 -8.91
N GLY A 357 -40.48 -14.24 -9.71
CA GLY A 357 -39.95 -15.51 -9.24
C GLY A 357 -38.52 -15.45 -8.68
N TYR A 358 -37.85 -14.29 -8.74
CA TYR A 358 -36.45 -14.12 -8.39
C TYR A 358 -36.10 -14.63 -6.99
N LEU A 359 -36.88 -14.23 -5.97
CA LEU A 359 -36.61 -14.60 -4.57
C LEU A 359 -36.67 -16.12 -4.36
N LYS A 360 -37.68 -16.77 -4.94
CA LYS A 360 -37.82 -18.23 -4.90
C LYS A 360 -36.64 -18.92 -5.61
N LYS A 361 -36.30 -18.48 -6.82
CA LYS A 361 -35.16 -19.01 -7.60
C LYS A 361 -33.83 -18.86 -6.88
N LYS A 362 -33.68 -17.83 -6.04
CA LYS A 362 -32.47 -17.56 -5.25
C LYS A 362 -32.53 -18.06 -3.81
N ASN A 363 -33.57 -18.83 -3.43
CA ASN A 363 -33.76 -19.32 -2.07
C ASN A 363 -33.71 -18.21 -1.01
N MET A 364 -34.39 -17.10 -1.30
CA MET A 364 -34.49 -15.92 -0.44
C MET A 364 -35.87 -15.82 0.20
N GLN A 365 -35.87 -15.41 1.47
CA GLN A 365 -37.08 -15.11 2.26
C GLN A 365 -37.10 -13.62 2.61
N VAL A 366 -38.31 -13.06 2.70
CA VAL A 366 -38.53 -11.71 3.24
C VAL A 366 -38.93 -11.86 4.70
N LEU A 367 -38.31 -11.09 5.58
CA LEU A 367 -38.52 -11.16 7.03
C LEU A 367 -38.88 -9.77 7.57
N THR A 368 -39.74 -9.69 8.59
CA THR A 368 -39.86 -8.48 9.42
C THR A 368 -38.55 -8.23 10.16
N MET A 369 -38.39 -7.03 10.74
CA MET A 369 -37.20 -6.71 11.55
C MET A 369 -37.08 -7.62 12.78
N GLU A 370 -38.22 -8.13 13.27
CA GLU A 370 -38.33 -9.11 14.36
C GLU A 370 -38.08 -10.56 13.89
N GLY A 371 -37.95 -10.78 12.59
CA GLY A 371 -37.58 -12.07 11.99
C GLY A 371 -38.74 -12.95 11.54
N ALA A 372 -39.98 -12.48 11.55
CA ALA A 372 -41.13 -13.23 11.03
C ALA A 372 -41.15 -13.24 9.49
N GLU A 373 -41.46 -14.37 8.87
CA GLU A 373 -41.53 -14.46 7.40
C GLU A 373 -42.73 -13.71 6.83
N VAL A 374 -42.50 -12.96 5.76
CA VAL A 374 -43.50 -12.14 5.05
C VAL A 374 -43.64 -12.70 3.65
N ASP A 375 -44.88 -12.95 3.21
CA ASP A 375 -45.14 -13.40 1.84
C ASP A 375 -44.75 -12.30 0.83
N PRO A 376 -43.76 -12.54 -0.05
CA PRO A 376 -43.32 -11.57 -1.05
C PRO A 376 -44.43 -11.09 -1.99
N ALA A 377 -45.49 -11.88 -2.20
CA ALA A 377 -46.62 -11.53 -3.05
C ALA A 377 -47.51 -10.43 -2.45
N THR A 378 -47.44 -10.23 -1.13
CA THR A 378 -48.19 -9.18 -0.42
C THR A 378 -47.49 -7.82 -0.45
N ILE A 379 -46.25 -7.77 -0.95
CA ILE A 379 -45.42 -6.57 -0.96
C ILE A 379 -45.56 -5.86 -2.31
N ASP A 380 -45.98 -4.59 -2.27
CA ASP A 380 -45.86 -3.71 -3.43
C ASP A 380 -44.39 -3.27 -3.61
N TRP A 381 -43.65 -4.01 -4.43
CA TRP A 381 -42.25 -3.73 -4.75
C TRP A 381 -42.03 -2.42 -5.53
N GLN A 382 -43.08 -1.84 -6.15
CA GLN A 382 -42.96 -0.55 -6.84
C GLN A 382 -42.91 0.60 -5.83
N ARG A 383 -43.62 0.47 -4.71
CA ARG A 383 -43.69 1.48 -3.63
C ARG A 383 -42.36 1.75 -2.92
N TYR A 384 -41.41 0.82 -2.96
CA TYR A 384 -40.12 0.94 -2.25
C TYR A 384 -38.95 1.21 -3.21
N PRO A 385 -38.77 2.43 -3.75
CA PRO A 385 -37.80 2.69 -4.81
C PRO A 385 -36.32 2.68 -4.36
N ALA A 386 -36.01 2.80 -3.06
CA ALA A 386 -34.62 2.77 -2.57
C ALA A 386 -34.44 2.93 -1.05
N GLN A 387 -35.34 3.62 -0.36
CA GLN A 387 -35.26 3.94 1.07
C GLN A 387 -36.56 3.54 1.78
N GLY A 388 -36.47 3.22 3.08
CA GLY A 388 -37.64 2.90 3.90
C GLY A 388 -38.26 1.53 3.63
N PHE A 389 -37.51 0.57 3.08
CA PHE A 389 -37.97 -0.81 3.00
C PHE A 389 -38.06 -1.41 4.42
N PRO A 390 -39.26 -1.78 4.92
CA PRO A 390 -39.47 -2.11 6.33
C PRO A 390 -39.14 -3.58 6.66
N TYR A 391 -38.55 -4.32 5.71
CA TYR A 391 -38.25 -5.73 5.83
C TYR A 391 -36.78 -6.01 5.56
N MET A 392 -36.34 -7.22 5.90
CA MET A 392 -35.03 -7.76 5.52
C MET A 392 -35.21 -8.84 4.46
N ILE A 393 -34.28 -8.94 3.51
CA ILE A 393 -34.19 -10.08 2.61
C ILE A 393 -33.03 -10.94 3.08
N ARG A 394 -33.30 -12.22 3.34
CA ARG A 394 -32.29 -13.19 3.77
C ARG A 394 -32.26 -14.37 2.82
N GLN A 395 -31.09 -14.66 2.26
CA GLN A 395 -30.85 -15.90 1.55
C GLN A 395 -30.57 -17.03 2.55
N ARG A 396 -31.28 -18.15 2.40
CA ARG A 396 -31.07 -19.35 3.21
C ARG A 396 -29.75 -20.04 2.84
N PRO A 397 -29.20 -20.91 3.69
CA PRO A 397 -28.01 -21.69 3.34
C PRO A 397 -28.29 -22.58 2.12
N GLY A 398 -27.27 -22.85 1.33
CA GLY A 398 -27.37 -23.69 0.14
C GLY A 398 -26.23 -23.44 -0.87
N PRO A 399 -26.12 -24.28 -1.91
CA PRO A 399 -25.02 -24.19 -2.89
C PRO A 399 -24.99 -22.86 -3.65
N ASP A 400 -26.16 -22.24 -3.87
CA ASP A 400 -26.30 -20.95 -4.56
C ASP A 400 -26.25 -19.73 -3.62
N ASN A 401 -25.93 -19.93 -2.35
CA ASN A 401 -25.81 -18.82 -1.40
C ASN A 401 -24.68 -17.88 -1.84
N ALA A 402 -24.93 -16.56 -1.84
CA ALA A 402 -23.94 -15.58 -2.29
C ALA A 402 -22.66 -15.53 -1.42
N LEU A 403 -22.72 -16.04 -0.19
CA LEU A 403 -21.58 -16.24 0.71
C LEU A 403 -20.90 -17.61 0.55
N GLY A 404 -21.39 -18.45 -0.37
CA GLY A 404 -20.91 -19.81 -0.56
C GLY A 404 -21.18 -20.70 0.65
N ARG A 405 -20.30 -21.66 0.88
CA ARG A 405 -20.47 -22.71 1.90
C ARG A 405 -19.93 -22.32 3.27
N LEU A 406 -19.11 -21.28 3.37
CA LEU A 406 -18.54 -20.81 4.64
C LEU A 406 -18.18 -19.33 4.62
N LYS A 407 -18.12 -18.75 5.82
CA LYS A 407 -17.77 -17.36 6.09
C LYS A 407 -16.74 -17.30 7.24
N ILE A 408 -15.63 -16.61 7.04
CA ILE A 408 -14.56 -16.40 8.04
C ILE A 408 -14.70 -14.97 8.57
N MET A 409 -14.90 -14.86 9.89
CA MET A 409 -15.38 -13.64 10.52
C MET A 409 -14.32 -12.96 11.38
N PHE A 410 -14.13 -11.67 11.12
CA PHE A 410 -13.38 -10.71 11.92
C PHE A 410 -14.31 -9.50 12.14
N PRO A 411 -15.14 -9.48 13.19
CA PRO A 411 -16.18 -8.45 13.36
C PRO A 411 -15.60 -7.03 13.38
N ASN A 412 -16.02 -6.19 12.42
CA ASN A 412 -15.52 -4.82 12.21
C ASN A 412 -16.63 -3.85 11.84
N GLU A 413 -16.35 -2.55 11.94
CA GLU A 413 -17.26 -1.45 11.62
C GLU A 413 -17.59 -1.34 10.13
N HIS A 414 -16.76 -1.92 9.26
CA HIS A 414 -16.93 -1.88 7.81
C HIS A 414 -17.81 -3.03 7.25
N MET A 415 -18.25 -3.96 8.10
CA MET A 415 -19.00 -5.16 7.71
C MET A 415 -18.29 -6.03 6.66
N VAL A 416 -16.96 -6.04 6.67
CA VAL A 416 -16.13 -6.86 5.76
C VAL A 416 -15.82 -8.23 6.38
N TYR A 417 -15.71 -9.26 5.56
CA TYR A 417 -15.37 -10.62 5.98
C TYR A 417 -14.81 -11.41 4.78
N LEU A 418 -14.14 -12.54 5.04
CA LEU A 418 -13.74 -13.49 3.99
C LEU A 418 -14.84 -14.54 3.84
N HIS A 419 -15.10 -15.01 2.61
CA HIS A 419 -16.10 -16.06 2.39
C HIS A 419 -15.87 -16.86 1.11
N ASP A 420 -16.52 -18.03 1.02
CA ASP A 420 -16.60 -18.85 -0.21
C ASP A 420 -17.54 -18.18 -1.24
N THR A 421 -17.65 -18.73 -2.43
CA THR A 421 -18.55 -18.19 -3.47
C THR A 421 -18.99 -19.27 -4.45
N PRO A 422 -20.25 -19.24 -4.94
CA PRO A 422 -20.68 -20.07 -6.06
C PRO A 422 -20.03 -19.62 -7.37
N SER A 423 -19.61 -18.36 -7.48
CA SER A 423 -18.97 -17.80 -8.69
C SER A 423 -17.47 -18.10 -8.74
N ARG A 424 -17.10 -19.37 -8.78
CA ARG A 424 -15.68 -19.82 -8.75
C ARG A 424 -14.92 -19.49 -10.03
N ASP A 425 -15.58 -19.51 -11.18
CA ASP A 425 -14.94 -19.20 -12.47
C ASP A 425 -14.34 -17.77 -12.53
N LEU A 426 -14.83 -16.85 -11.71
CA LEU A 426 -14.31 -15.48 -11.63
C LEU A 426 -12.90 -15.42 -11.04
N PHE A 427 -12.43 -16.44 -10.33
CA PHE A 427 -11.03 -16.51 -9.88
C PHE A 427 -10.06 -16.62 -11.07
N ASN A 428 -10.51 -17.11 -12.24
CA ASN A 428 -9.70 -17.21 -13.45
C ASN A 428 -9.52 -15.89 -14.21
N ARG A 429 -10.14 -14.80 -13.75
CA ARG A 429 -9.94 -13.47 -14.33
C ARG A 429 -8.68 -12.82 -13.76
N SER A 430 -7.94 -12.11 -14.60
CA SER A 430 -6.79 -11.28 -14.21
C SER A 430 -7.22 -10.12 -13.30
N GLU A 431 -8.33 -9.46 -13.63
CA GLU A 431 -8.98 -8.46 -12.78
C GLU A 431 -10.15 -9.06 -11.99
N ARG A 432 -10.15 -8.91 -10.66
CA ARG A 432 -11.10 -9.58 -9.75
C ARG A 432 -11.89 -8.63 -8.84
N THR A 433 -12.16 -7.42 -9.31
CA THR A 433 -13.00 -6.40 -8.65
C THR A 433 -14.51 -6.68 -8.85
N PHE A 434 -15.01 -7.84 -8.40
CA PHE A 434 -16.40 -8.25 -8.65
C PHE A 434 -17.35 -8.07 -7.46
N SER A 435 -16.82 -7.87 -6.25
CA SER A 435 -17.60 -7.88 -5.01
C SER A 435 -18.16 -6.50 -4.65
N SER A 436 -18.91 -6.44 -3.55
CA SER A 436 -19.47 -5.21 -2.98
C SER A 436 -18.74 -4.76 -1.71
N GLY A 437 -17.47 -5.14 -1.54
CA GLY A 437 -16.60 -4.76 -0.43
C GLY A 437 -16.03 -5.95 0.35
N CYS A 438 -16.82 -7.03 0.52
CA CYS A 438 -16.35 -8.28 1.13
C CYS A 438 -15.36 -9.03 0.22
N ILE A 439 -14.61 -9.98 0.78
CA ILE A 439 -13.54 -10.67 0.06
C ILE A 439 -13.95 -12.14 -0.16
N ARG A 440 -14.04 -12.55 -1.42
CA ARG A 440 -14.26 -13.96 -1.77
C ARG A 440 -12.91 -14.65 -1.88
N VAL A 441 -12.78 -15.83 -1.29
CA VAL A 441 -11.49 -16.56 -1.23
C VAL A 441 -11.63 -17.88 -1.97
N GLU A 442 -10.70 -18.14 -2.88
CA GLU A 442 -10.56 -19.44 -3.51
C GLU A 442 -10.02 -20.44 -2.48
N HIS A 443 -10.57 -21.66 -2.45
CA HIS A 443 -10.20 -22.68 -1.46
C HIS A 443 -10.38 -22.20 0.00
N ALA A 444 -11.47 -21.49 0.27
CA ALA A 444 -11.78 -20.97 1.60
C ALA A 444 -11.92 -22.06 2.67
N ASP A 445 -12.22 -23.31 2.27
CA ASP A 445 -12.25 -24.50 3.11
C ASP A 445 -10.86 -24.90 3.62
N GLN A 446 -9.84 -24.84 2.75
CA GLN A 446 -8.45 -25.06 3.15
C GLN A 446 -7.96 -23.99 4.11
N LEU A 447 -8.28 -22.72 3.84
CA LEU A 447 -7.98 -21.63 4.77
C LEU A 447 -8.70 -21.82 6.12
N ALA A 448 -9.96 -22.27 6.09
CA ALA A 448 -10.73 -22.54 7.30
C ALA A 448 -10.11 -23.65 8.16
N ALA A 449 -9.69 -24.76 7.55
CA ALA A 449 -9.00 -25.86 8.25
C ALA A 449 -7.73 -25.38 8.94
N LEU A 450 -6.91 -24.61 8.22
CA LEU A 450 -5.67 -24.05 8.77
C LEU A 450 -5.95 -23.08 9.92
N LEU A 451 -6.96 -22.21 9.80
CA LEU A 451 -7.33 -21.25 10.84
C LEU A 451 -7.86 -21.91 12.13
N LEU A 452 -8.62 -23.00 12.01
CA LEU A 452 -9.14 -23.74 13.16
C LEU A 452 -8.03 -24.46 13.94
N ASP A 453 -6.96 -24.84 13.25
CA ASP A 453 -5.71 -25.38 13.82
C ASP A 453 -5.91 -26.58 14.76
N ASP A 454 -6.82 -27.46 14.37
CA ASP A 454 -7.18 -28.66 15.11
C ASP A 454 -7.46 -29.81 14.14
N PRO A 455 -6.41 -30.42 13.54
CA PRO A 455 -6.58 -31.42 12.49
C PRO A 455 -7.31 -32.69 12.98
N ALA A 456 -7.41 -32.92 14.29
CA ALA A 456 -8.18 -34.04 14.83
C ALA A 456 -9.70 -33.80 14.81
N GLN A 457 -10.14 -32.53 14.82
CA GLN A 457 -11.56 -32.18 14.80
C GLN A 457 -12.02 -31.49 13.51
N TRP A 458 -11.10 -30.80 12.82
CA TRP A 458 -11.37 -29.85 11.74
C TRP A 458 -10.41 -30.05 10.56
N ASP A 459 -10.21 -31.30 10.15
CA ASP A 459 -9.65 -31.59 8.83
C ASP A 459 -10.66 -31.28 7.71
N LEU A 460 -10.22 -31.40 6.45
CA LEU A 460 -11.08 -31.10 5.30
C LEU A 460 -12.31 -32.02 5.23
N ALA A 461 -12.18 -33.30 5.61
CA ALA A 461 -13.29 -34.23 5.60
C ALA A 461 -14.37 -33.87 6.63
N ALA A 462 -13.97 -33.46 7.84
CA ALA A 462 -14.88 -32.99 8.88
C ALA A 462 -15.56 -31.66 8.50
N ILE A 463 -14.84 -30.77 7.81
CA ILE A 463 -15.39 -29.54 7.24
C ILE A 463 -16.44 -29.86 6.17
N ASP A 464 -16.13 -30.74 5.22
CA ASP A 464 -17.06 -31.14 4.17
C ASP A 464 -18.30 -31.80 4.76
N ALA A 465 -18.15 -32.73 5.72
CA ALA A 465 -19.28 -33.34 6.43
C ALA A 465 -20.15 -32.30 7.18
N THR A 466 -19.53 -31.27 7.75
CA THR A 466 -20.25 -30.16 8.40
C THR A 466 -21.05 -29.34 7.38
N ILE A 467 -20.47 -29.09 6.21
CA ILE A 467 -21.13 -28.38 5.10
C ILE A 467 -22.31 -29.22 4.55
N GLU A 468 -22.11 -30.52 4.32
CA GLU A 468 -23.13 -31.45 3.84
C GLU A 468 -24.33 -31.58 4.79
N GLY A 469 -24.11 -31.36 6.08
CA GLY A 469 -25.19 -31.28 7.07
C GLY A 469 -26.18 -30.12 6.84
N GLN A 470 -25.86 -29.15 5.97
CA GLN A 470 -26.68 -28.00 5.53
C GLN A 470 -27.23 -27.09 6.65
N LYS A 471 -26.86 -27.34 7.90
CA LYS A 471 -27.21 -26.53 9.06
C LYS A 471 -26.13 -25.49 9.29
N THR A 472 -26.56 -24.26 9.56
CA THR A 472 -25.63 -23.19 9.95
C THR A 472 -24.93 -23.58 11.26
N ARG A 473 -23.60 -23.57 11.24
CA ARG A 473 -22.77 -23.91 12.40
C ARG A 473 -21.66 -22.89 12.55
N ARG A 474 -21.54 -22.32 13.75
CA ARG A 474 -20.43 -21.43 14.12
C ARG A 474 -19.38 -22.19 14.91
N VAL A 475 -18.12 -21.94 14.59
CA VAL A 475 -16.96 -22.54 15.26
C VAL A 475 -15.96 -21.42 15.56
N SER A 476 -15.73 -21.17 16.85
CA SER A 476 -14.77 -20.17 17.30
C SER A 476 -13.35 -20.67 17.11
N LEU A 477 -12.43 -19.78 16.72
CA LEU A 477 -11.00 -20.09 16.72
C LEU A 477 -10.52 -20.22 18.17
N ARG A 478 -9.56 -21.12 18.41
CA ARG A 478 -8.91 -21.28 19.73
C ARG A 478 -8.16 -20.01 20.15
N GLN A 479 -7.51 -19.37 19.18
CA GLN A 479 -6.81 -18.10 19.34
C GLN A 479 -7.22 -17.18 18.18
N PRO A 480 -7.68 -15.94 18.45
CA PRO A 480 -8.01 -15.03 17.36
C PRO A 480 -6.80 -14.77 16.47
N MET A 481 -6.96 -14.90 15.16
CA MET A 481 -5.89 -14.77 14.18
C MET A 481 -5.83 -13.34 13.63
N PRO A 482 -4.71 -12.61 13.73
CA PRO A 482 -4.57 -11.30 13.10
C PRO A 482 -4.84 -11.36 11.60
N ILE A 483 -5.54 -10.36 11.07
CA ILE A 483 -5.77 -10.18 9.63
C ILE A 483 -5.43 -8.75 9.22
N TYR A 484 -4.69 -8.61 8.12
CA TYR A 484 -4.27 -7.31 7.56
C TYR A 484 -4.76 -7.22 6.11
N LEU A 485 -5.60 -6.24 5.82
CA LEU A 485 -6.04 -5.91 4.47
C LEU A 485 -5.14 -4.80 3.95
N VAL A 486 -4.24 -5.15 3.05
CA VAL A 486 -3.15 -4.31 2.54
C VAL A 486 -3.34 -4.04 1.04
N TYR A 487 -2.59 -3.08 0.50
CA TYR A 487 -2.76 -2.63 -0.88
C TYR A 487 -1.40 -2.51 -1.57
N TRP A 488 -0.91 -3.61 -2.16
CA TRP A 488 0.39 -3.63 -2.82
C TRP A 488 0.22 -3.64 -4.33
N THR A 489 0.77 -2.64 -5.01
CA THR A 489 0.72 -2.54 -6.47
C THR A 489 2.03 -2.95 -7.14
N VAL A 490 3.07 -3.22 -6.34
CA VAL A 490 4.34 -3.81 -6.77
C VAL A 490 4.67 -4.98 -5.84
N GLN A 491 5.20 -6.05 -6.41
CA GLN A 491 5.77 -7.18 -5.68
C GLN A 491 7.06 -7.60 -6.35
N VAL A 492 8.07 -7.98 -5.57
CA VAL A 492 9.26 -8.64 -6.10
C VAL A 492 9.14 -10.12 -5.78
N LEU A 493 9.26 -10.97 -6.80
CA LEU A 493 9.21 -12.42 -6.67
C LEU A 493 10.55 -12.97 -6.15
N ASP A 494 10.56 -14.22 -5.68
CA ASP A 494 11.77 -14.85 -5.10
C ASP A 494 12.94 -14.95 -6.09
N ASN A 495 12.66 -14.92 -7.40
CA ASN A 495 13.67 -14.90 -8.46
C ASN A 495 14.18 -13.49 -8.80
N GLY A 496 13.78 -12.46 -8.04
CA GLY A 496 14.13 -11.05 -8.27
C GLY A 496 13.23 -10.32 -9.27
N GLU A 497 12.26 -11.00 -9.91
CA GLU A 497 11.40 -10.36 -10.90
C GLU A 497 10.43 -9.36 -10.26
N VAL A 498 10.40 -8.14 -10.79
CA VAL A 498 9.46 -7.10 -10.38
C VAL A 498 8.13 -7.27 -11.09
N GLN A 499 7.10 -7.66 -10.33
CA GLN A 499 5.74 -7.81 -10.80
C GLN A 499 4.93 -6.54 -10.50
N PHE A 500 4.34 -5.93 -11.53
CA PHE A 500 3.45 -4.78 -11.39
C PHE A 500 1.99 -5.21 -11.47
N LYS A 501 1.20 -4.75 -10.50
CA LYS A 501 -0.23 -4.97 -10.43
C LYS A 501 -0.97 -3.72 -10.91
N ARG A 502 -2.22 -3.90 -11.32
CA ARG A 502 -3.12 -2.76 -11.56
C ARG A 502 -3.40 -2.05 -10.24
N ASP A 503 -3.74 -0.77 -10.33
CA ASP A 503 -4.19 0.05 -9.21
C ASP A 503 -5.72 0.19 -9.29
N PRO A 504 -6.51 -0.83 -8.88
CA PRO A 504 -7.95 -0.85 -9.13
C PRO A 504 -8.74 0.30 -8.49
N TYR A 505 -8.15 0.98 -7.50
CA TYR A 505 -8.78 2.08 -6.76
C TYR A 505 -8.04 3.42 -6.91
N ASP A 506 -7.12 3.54 -7.87
CA ASP A 506 -6.38 4.78 -8.20
C ASP A 506 -5.68 5.43 -6.98
N ARG A 507 -5.12 4.60 -6.09
CA ARG A 507 -4.48 5.05 -4.83
C ARG A 507 -3.01 5.41 -4.97
N ASP A 508 -2.33 4.89 -6.00
CA ASP A 508 -0.90 5.15 -6.20
C ASP A 508 -0.66 6.63 -6.51
N GLU A 509 -1.51 7.24 -7.36
CA GLU A 509 -1.37 8.64 -7.72
C GLU A 509 -1.57 9.59 -6.53
N LEU A 510 -2.50 9.26 -5.62
CA LEU A 510 -2.74 10.05 -4.41
C LEU A 510 -1.48 10.10 -3.52
N ILE A 511 -0.85 8.95 -3.27
CA ILE A 511 0.37 8.84 -2.46
C ILE A 511 1.54 9.51 -3.18
N LEU A 512 1.71 9.26 -4.48
CA LEU A 512 2.83 9.80 -5.26
C LEU A 512 2.84 11.33 -5.26
N ARG A 513 1.67 11.97 -5.39
CA ARG A 513 1.55 13.44 -5.32
C ARG A 513 2.09 14.00 -4.01
N VAL A 514 1.85 13.33 -2.89
CA VAL A 514 2.38 13.75 -1.58
C VAL A 514 3.88 13.52 -1.50
N LEU A 515 4.36 12.37 -2.00
CA LEU A 515 5.79 12.07 -2.02
C LEU A 515 6.60 13.09 -2.83
N ASP A 516 6.02 13.64 -3.90
CA ASP A 516 6.67 14.62 -4.79
C ASP A 516 6.57 16.07 -4.29
N GLN A 517 5.68 16.38 -3.34
CA GLN A 517 5.61 17.70 -2.70
C GLN A 517 6.69 17.84 -1.62
N PRO A 518 7.18 19.05 -1.29
CA PRO A 518 8.09 19.24 -0.18
C PRO A 518 7.52 18.71 1.14
N LEU A 519 8.32 18.00 1.94
CA LEU A 519 7.93 17.58 3.27
C LEU A 519 7.71 18.81 4.17
N VAL A 520 6.48 19.00 4.61
CA VAL A 520 6.12 19.93 5.68
C VAL A 520 5.91 19.09 6.94
N PRO A 521 6.76 19.19 7.97
CA PRO A 521 6.62 18.42 9.20
C PRO A 521 5.30 18.76 9.90
N ASP A 522 4.53 17.75 10.26
CA ASP A 522 3.29 17.90 11.03
C ASP A 522 3.60 17.80 12.53
N ALA A 523 3.63 18.94 13.22
CA ALA A 523 3.94 19.01 14.66
C ALA A 523 3.01 18.12 15.51
N GLY A 524 1.79 17.80 15.04
CA GLY A 524 0.88 16.86 15.69
C GLY A 524 1.36 15.41 15.63
N ARG A 525 1.92 14.99 14.48
CA ARG A 525 2.51 13.65 14.27
C ARG A 525 3.89 13.50 14.96
N LEU A 526 4.55 14.62 15.25
CA LEU A 526 5.92 14.65 15.77
C LEU A 526 6.00 14.77 17.29
N LYS A 527 4.87 14.81 18.01
CA LYS A 527 4.89 14.86 19.47
C LYS A 527 5.59 13.62 20.01
N ALA A 528 6.64 13.83 20.81
CA ALA A 528 7.16 12.79 21.67
C ALA A 528 6.01 12.44 22.65
N GLU A 529 5.39 11.27 22.50
CA GLU A 529 4.45 10.80 23.52
C GLU A 529 5.25 10.60 24.82
N SER A 530 5.24 11.62 25.67
CA SER A 530 5.61 11.51 27.07
C SER A 530 4.36 11.06 27.83
N GLY A 531 4.25 9.75 27.99
CA GLY A 531 3.35 9.12 28.95
C GLY A 531 1.94 8.82 28.43
N ARG A 532 1.65 7.53 28.27
CA ARG A 532 0.34 6.99 28.63
C ARG A 532 0.52 6.19 29.91
N GLY A 533 -0.15 6.64 30.97
CA GLY A 533 -0.27 5.91 32.24
C GLY A 533 -1.25 4.76 32.16
#